data_AF-A0A9N9XI65-F1
#
_entry.id   AF-A0A9N9XI65-F1
#
_cell.length_a   1.000
_cell.length_b   1.000
_cell.length_c   1.000
_cell.angle_alpha   90.00
_cell.angle_beta   90.00
_cell.angle_gamma   90.00
#
_symmetry.space_group_name_H-M   'P 1'
#
loop_
_entity.id
_entity.type
_entity.pdbx_description
1 polymer ?
#
loop_
_entity_poly.entity_id
_entity_poly.type
_entity_poly.pdbx_seq_one_letter_code
_entity_poly.pdbx_strand_id
1 'polypeptide(L)'
;MQDMEVEHDELEHSLNKGNYKELIKMFKKYDLEFSNLLSDSKTFSGVCKTIQNELIESISYILSNVIESKMQKTICFSLKVDETTDISCR
;
A
#
# COMPACT_ATOMS: atom_id res chain seq x y z
N MET A 1 -22.39 -14.41 -0.33
CA MET A 1 -21.47 -14.11 -1.45
C MET A 1 -20.10 -14.08 -0.80
N GLN A 2 -19.33 -15.16 -0.93
CA GLN A 2 -17.99 -15.23 -0.33
C GLN A 2 -17.06 -14.38 -1.18
N ASP A 3 -16.45 -13.37 -0.58
CA ASP A 3 -15.36 -12.62 -1.20
C ASP A 3 -14.17 -13.59 -1.31
N MET A 4 -13.96 -14.08 -2.54
CA MET A 4 -12.77 -14.84 -2.89
C MET A 4 -11.60 -13.87 -2.84
N GLU A 5 -10.77 -13.96 -1.80
CA GLU A 5 -9.52 -13.22 -1.74
C GLU A 5 -8.62 -13.67 -2.88
N VAL A 6 -8.56 -12.85 -3.92
CA VAL A 6 -7.66 -13.06 -5.06
C VAL A 6 -6.27 -12.64 -4.60
N GLU A 7 -5.35 -13.61 -4.53
CA GLU A 7 -3.92 -13.37 -4.28
C GLU A 7 -3.43 -12.24 -5.20
N HIS A 8 -2.80 -11.23 -4.60
CA HIS A 8 -2.37 -10.05 -5.35
C HIS A 8 -1.29 -10.44 -6.36
N ASP A 9 -1.48 -10.05 -7.62
CA ASP A 9 -0.49 -10.22 -8.66
C ASP A 9 -0.29 -8.89 -9.37
N GLU A 10 0.96 -8.53 -9.61
CA GLU A 10 1.32 -7.22 -10.11
C GLU A 10 1.18 -7.07 -11.65
N LEU A 11 0.58 -8.05 -12.34
CA LEU A 11 0.43 -8.08 -13.79
C LEU A 11 -0.63 -7.08 -14.26
N GLU A 12 -0.50 -6.61 -15.49
CA GLU A 12 -1.39 -5.57 -16.03
C GLU A 12 -2.86 -5.99 -16.14
N HIS A 13 -3.13 -7.29 -16.19
CA HIS A 13 -4.48 -7.85 -16.26
C HIS A 13 -5.04 -8.25 -14.90
N SER A 14 -4.28 -8.09 -13.81
CA SER A 14 -4.77 -8.42 -12.47
C SER A 14 -5.87 -7.47 -12.03
N LEU A 15 -6.88 -8.04 -11.37
CA LEU A 15 -7.90 -7.28 -10.65
C LEU A 15 -7.34 -6.70 -9.34
N ASN A 16 -6.27 -7.28 -8.80
CA ASN A 16 -5.61 -6.85 -7.58
C ASN A 16 -4.09 -6.70 -7.80
N LYS A 17 -3.68 -5.54 -8.33
CA LYS A 17 -2.27 -5.20 -8.60
C LYS A 17 -1.45 -4.83 -7.35
N GLY A 18 -2.07 -4.93 -6.17
CA GLY A 18 -1.51 -4.44 -4.92
C GLY A 18 -1.70 -2.93 -4.72
N ASN A 19 -1.74 -2.54 -3.45
CA ASN A 19 -2.10 -1.19 -3.02
C ASN A 19 -1.19 -0.11 -3.63
N TYR A 20 0.12 -0.37 -3.69
CA TYR A 20 1.08 0.62 -4.17
C TYR A 20 0.83 1.00 -5.64
N LYS A 21 0.69 0.02 -6.55
CA LYS A 21 0.45 0.29 -7.97
C LYS A 21 -0.86 1.03 -8.22
N GLU A 22 -1.93 0.63 -7.53
CA GLU A 22 -3.23 1.29 -7.66
C GLU A 22 -3.19 2.72 -7.11
N LEU A 23 -2.46 2.98 -6.02
CA LEU A 23 -2.23 4.34 -5.52
C LEU A 23 -1.44 5.20 -6.51
N ILE A 24 -0.35 4.69 -7.09
CA ILE A 24 0.42 5.42 -8.11
C ILE A 24 -0.47 5.77 -9.32
N LYS A 25 -1.29 4.83 -9.78
CA LYS A 25 -2.23 5.04 -10.88
C LYS A 25 -3.29 6.09 -10.52
N MET A 26 -3.80 6.06 -9.29
CA MET A 26 -4.72 7.07 -8.78
C MET A 26 -4.06 8.46 -8.77
N PHE A 27 -2.84 8.58 -8.24
CA PHE A 27 -2.12 9.85 -8.19
C PHE A 27 -1.85 10.40 -9.60
N LYS A 28 -1.38 9.58 -10.54
CA LYS A 28 -1.20 10.01 -11.95
C LYS A 28 -2.48 10.55 -12.59
N LYS A 29 -3.65 10.05 -12.18
CA LYS A 29 -4.94 10.48 -12.73
C LYS A 29 -5.36 11.87 -12.23
N TYR A 30 -5.03 12.21 -10.99
CA TYR A 30 -5.52 13.44 -10.35
C TYR A 30 -4.45 14.52 -10.13
N ASP A 31 -3.17 14.16 -10.24
CA ASP A 31 -2.04 15.07 -10.10
C ASP A 31 -1.23 15.10 -11.41
N LEU A 32 -1.39 16.19 -12.15
CA LEU A 32 -0.74 16.40 -13.44
C LEU A 32 0.78 16.54 -13.29
N GLU A 33 1.26 17.17 -12.22
CA GLU A 33 2.69 17.35 -11.97
C GLU A 33 3.34 16.00 -11.69
N PHE A 34 2.70 15.18 -10.84
CA PHE A 34 3.12 13.81 -10.57
C PHE A 34 3.10 12.92 -11.83
N SER A 35 2.08 13.09 -12.67
CA SER A 35 1.97 12.36 -13.95
C SER A 35 3.10 12.73 -14.91
N ASN A 36 3.41 14.02 -15.04
CA ASN A 36 4.50 14.51 -15.89
C ASN A 36 5.85 14.02 -15.36
N LEU A 37 6.11 14.13 -14.06
CA LEU A 37 7.33 13.63 -13.42
C LEU A 37 7.59 12.16 -13.73
N LEU A 38 6.55 11.32 -13.64
CA LEU A 38 6.67 9.88 -13.91
C LEU A 38 6.77 9.55 -15.39
N SER A 39 6.26 10.40 -16.28
CA SER A 39 6.30 10.20 -17.73
C SER A 39 7.61 10.69 -18.34
N ASP A 40 8.18 11.78 -17.82
CA ASP A 40 9.44 12.37 -18.29
C ASP A 40 10.68 11.63 -17.76
N SER A 41 10.46 10.83 -16.71
CA SER A 41 11.45 9.95 -16.12
C SER A 41 11.81 8.78 -17.06
N LYS A 42 12.97 8.87 -17.72
CA LYS A 42 13.50 7.78 -18.57
C LYS A 42 13.97 6.54 -17.81
N THR A 43 14.24 6.68 -16.51
CA THR A 43 14.90 5.64 -15.68
C THR A 43 14.04 5.16 -14.51
N PHE A 44 12.98 5.87 -14.13
CA PHE A 44 12.16 5.54 -12.99
C PHE A 44 10.68 5.47 -13.37
N SER A 45 10.14 4.26 -13.49
CA SER A 45 8.74 4.02 -13.81
C SER A 45 7.78 4.24 -12.62
N GLY A 46 8.31 4.51 -11.42
CA GLY A 46 7.54 4.57 -10.20
C GLY A 46 7.25 3.21 -9.56
N VAL A 47 7.54 2.09 -10.25
CA VAL A 47 7.04 0.75 -9.89
C VAL A 47 8.13 -0.33 -9.86
N CYS A 48 9.41 0.04 -9.71
CA CYS A 48 10.46 -0.96 -9.47
C CYS A 48 10.30 -1.57 -8.08
N LYS A 49 10.22 -2.92 -7.98
CA LYS A 49 9.97 -3.65 -6.73
C LYS A 49 10.84 -3.17 -5.54
N THR A 50 12.13 -2.94 -5.77
CA THR A 50 13.04 -2.44 -4.72
C THR A 50 12.58 -1.09 -4.19
N ILE A 51 12.32 -0.13 -5.08
CA ILE A 51 11.89 1.22 -4.68
C ILE A 51 10.49 1.19 -4.08
N GLN A 52 9.58 0.35 -4.59
CA GLN A 52 8.25 0.15 -3.99
C GLN A 52 8.40 -0.27 -2.52
N ASN A 53 9.17 -1.32 -2.25
CA ASN A 53 9.36 -1.85 -0.90
C ASN A 53 10.07 -0.84 0.01
N GLU A 54 11.13 -0.18 -0.46
CA GLU A 54 11.85 0.84 0.32
C GLU A 54 10.93 1.99 0.74
N LEU A 55 10.06 2.46 -0.17
CA LEU A 55 9.09 3.52 0.14
C LEU A 55 8.03 3.04 1.13
N ILE A 56 7.48 1.83 0.94
CA ILE A 56 6.50 1.24 1.84
C ILE A 56 7.08 1.10 3.25
N GLU A 57 8.29 0.55 3.37
CA GLU A 57 8.98 0.37 4.64
C GLU A 57 9.27 1.71 5.33
N SER A 58 9.77 2.69 4.57
CA SER A 58 10.08 4.03 5.10
C SER A 58 8.82 4.73 5.63
N ILE A 59 7.73 4.69 4.88
CA ILE A 59 6.45 5.28 5.31
C ILE A 59 5.89 4.54 6.52
N SER A 60 5.94 3.21 6.51
CA SER A 60 5.50 2.35 7.62
C SER A 60 6.27 2.67 8.90
N TYR A 61 7.59 2.83 8.81
CA TYR A 61 8.45 3.19 9.94
C TYR A 61 8.05 4.53 10.56
N ILE A 62 7.89 5.57 9.72
CA ILE A 62 7.48 6.90 10.19
C ILE A 62 6.09 6.84 10.85
N LEU A 63 5.13 6.16 10.21
CA LEU A 63 3.76 6.09 10.73
C LEU A 63 3.69 5.33 12.06
N SER A 64 4.43 4.22 12.18
CA SER A 64 4.53 3.42 13.41
C SER A 64 5.07 4.27 14.56
N ASN A 65 6.15 5.01 14.33
CA ASN A 65 6.73 5.92 15.34
C ASN A 65 5.72 6.99 15.79
N VAL A 66 4.91 7.53 14.87
CA VAL A 66 3.87 8.51 15.19
C VAL A 66 2.76 7.88 16.02
N ILE A 67 2.31 6.68 15.67
CA ILE A 67 1.28 5.94 16.40
C ILE A 67 1.78 5.62 17.81
N GLU A 68 2.98 5.06 17.94
CA GLU A 68 3.61 4.75 19.22
C GLU A 68 3.76 5.99 20.10
N SER A 69 4.24 7.11 19.54
CA SER A 69 4.37 8.36 20.29
C SER A 69 3.01 8.87 20.80
N LYS A 70 1.94 8.71 20.01
CA LYS A 70 0.58 9.08 20.44
C LYS A 70 0.07 8.13 21.52
N MET A 71 0.30 6.83 21.39
CA MET A 71 -0.09 5.84 22.39
C MET A 71 0.57 6.11 23.74
N GLN A 72 1.88 6.40 23.75
CA GLN A 72 2.63 6.72 24.98
C GLN A 72 2.12 7.98 25.70
N LYS A 73 1.53 8.93 24.96
CA LYS A 73 0.99 10.19 25.51
C LYS A 73 -0.48 10.09 25.92
N THR A 74 -1.14 8.97 25.63
CA THR A 74 -2.57 8.81 25.87
C THR A 74 -2.80 8.04 27.17
N ILE A 75 -3.77 8.49 27.98
CA ILE A 75 -4.07 7.90 29.30
C ILE A 75 -4.70 6.50 29.16
N CYS A 76 -5.51 6.29 28.12
CA CYS A 76 -6.16 5.02 27.84
C CYS A 76 -6.34 4.80 26.33
N PHE A 77 -6.35 3.54 25.90
CA PHE A 77 -6.65 3.17 24.52
C PHE A 77 -7.51 1.90 24.49
N SER A 78 -8.22 1.68 23.40
CA SER A 78 -8.99 0.47 23.14
C SER A 78 -8.45 -0.24 21.90
N LEU A 79 -8.25 -1.55 21.98
CA LEU A 79 -7.82 -2.38 20.85
C LEU A 79 -8.99 -3.25 20.40
N LYS A 80 -9.29 -3.25 19.11
CA LYS A 80 -10.17 -4.25 18.49
C LYS A 80 -9.27 -5.29 17.83
N VAL A 81 -9.43 -6.54 18.23
CA VAL A 81 -8.76 -7.68 17.61
C VAL A 81 -9.83 -8.48 16.90
N ASP A 82 -9.62 -8.71 15.61
CA ASP A 82 -10.45 -9.60 14.81
C ASP A 82 -9.68 -10.90 14.56
N GLU A 83 -10.34 -12.03 14.76
CA GLU A 83 -9.78 -13.35 14.46
C GLU A 83 -10.49 -13.90 13.23
N THR A 84 -9.81 -13.81 12.09
CA THR A 84 -10.27 -14.42 10.84
C THR A 84 -9.53 -15.74 10.63
N THR A 85 -10.26 -16.82 10.34
CA THR A 85 -9.68 -18.14 10.04
C THR A 85 -9.47 -18.26 8.53
N ASP A 86 -8.23 -18.55 8.11
CA ASP A 86 -7.90 -18.81 6.71
C ASP A 86 -8.52 -20.14 6.25
N ILE A 87 -9.65 -20.05 5.55
CA ILE A 87 -10.21 -21.19 4.81
C ILE A 87 -9.50 -21.29 3.47
N SER A 88 -8.46 -22.14 3.40
CA SER A 88 -7.88 -22.55 2.12
C SER A 88 -8.82 -23.54 1.43
N CYS A 89 -9.55 -23.07 0.43
CA CYS A 89 -10.27 -23.95 -0.50
C CYS A 89 -9.23 -24.69 -1.36
N ARG A 90 -9.23 -26.03 -1.30
CA ARG A 90 -8.46 -26.90 -2.20
C ARG A 90 -9.18 -27.13 -3.52
#